data_AF-A0A382Y1K1-F1
#
_entry.id   AF-A0A382Y1K1-F1
#
_cell.length_a   1.000
_cell.length_b   1.000
_cell.length_c   1.000
_cell.angle_alpha   90.00
_cell.angle_beta   90.00
_cell.angle_gamma   90.00
#
_symmetry.space_group_name_H-M   'P 1'
#
loop_
_entity.id
_entity.type
_entity.pdbx_description
1 polymer ?
#
loop_
_entity_poly.entity_id
_entity_poly.type
_entity_poly.pdbx_seq_one_letter_code
_entity_poly.pdbx_strand_id
1 'polypeptide(L)'
;GKIQNGHQATEIRFSGGVDSFENLKIGQPIPLKGKVEVNHFRLEQLRPYLKNILSADSGNTKLSLETDISGSLGGSLRVKGSLKYSKDVMRNEHLTKRPDSENKGDVDYNFELDKNSIEIKNLKIHSPQGNFSSKGRLVGYKTENPEFSFEVEVDDFNIEESYQNFPFMFFPEASRKKFQEFLVRSSLPPLKKVSGFLEYKNGDGFIELTRADFEGFPLANIKGTVKNIMGKPLADLAIKSELDLGQLNHFLKKSISGQSFENILD
;
A
#
# COMPACT_ATOMS: atom_id res chain seq x y z
N GLY A 1 1.78 -6.69 -29.38
CA GLY A 1 3.13 -7.16 -29.72
C GLY A 1 3.57 -8.26 -28.76
N LYS A 2 4.61 -9.02 -29.12
CA LYS A 2 5.26 -9.97 -28.20
C LYS A 2 6.72 -9.59 -28.05
N ILE A 3 7.25 -9.62 -26.83
CA ILE A 3 8.67 -9.41 -26.56
C ILE A 3 9.26 -10.76 -26.17
N GLN A 4 10.14 -11.28 -27.01
CA GLN A 4 10.90 -12.49 -26.68
C GLN A 4 11.85 -12.17 -25.53
N ASN A 5 11.80 -13.01 -24.51
CA ASN A 5 12.75 -13.06 -23.42
C ASN A 5 13.24 -14.52 -23.37
N GLY A 6 14.34 -14.86 -22.69
CA GLY A 6 14.83 -16.25 -22.61
C GLY A 6 13.88 -17.25 -21.91
N HIS A 7 12.59 -16.92 -21.80
CA HIS A 7 11.50 -17.61 -21.12
C HIS A 7 10.22 -17.51 -21.99
N GLN A 8 9.04 -17.59 -21.37
CA GLN A 8 7.77 -17.33 -22.04
C GLN A 8 7.68 -15.84 -22.46
N ALA A 9 7.41 -15.60 -23.74
CA ALA A 9 7.33 -14.27 -24.31
C ALA A 9 6.32 -13.38 -23.58
N THR A 10 6.73 -12.15 -23.27
CA THR A 10 5.84 -11.11 -22.75
C THR A 10 4.86 -10.73 -23.85
N GLU A 11 3.56 -10.84 -23.58
CA GLU A 11 2.53 -10.36 -24.51
C GLU A 11 2.00 -9.02 -24.07
N ILE A 12 1.94 -8.07 -24.99
CA ILE A 12 1.46 -6.72 -24.71
C ILE A 12 0.41 -6.34 -25.73
N ARG A 13 -0.76 -5.92 -25.26
CA ARG A 13 -1.85 -5.37 -26.09
C ARG A 13 -2.21 -4.00 -25.56
N PHE A 14 -2.23 -3.05 -26.46
CA PHE A 14 -2.72 -1.71 -26.21
C PHE A 14 -3.80 -1.45 -27.25
N SER A 15 -4.95 -0.99 -26.79
CA SER A 15 -6.01 -0.50 -27.66
C SER A 15 -6.53 0.80 -27.07
N GLY A 16 -6.85 1.78 -27.89
CA GLY A 16 -7.39 3.02 -27.39
C GLY A 16 -7.63 4.01 -28.50
N GLY A 17 -8.38 5.04 -28.17
CA GLY A 17 -8.79 6.07 -29.10
C GLY A 17 -9.21 7.34 -28.40
N VAL A 18 -9.36 8.37 -29.23
CA VAL A 18 -9.96 9.65 -28.87
C VAL A 18 -11.31 9.69 -29.58
N ASP A 19 -12.37 10.09 -28.87
CA ASP A 19 -13.73 10.06 -29.41
C ASP A 19 -13.89 11.03 -30.61
N SER A 20 -13.30 12.23 -30.55
CA SER A 20 -13.15 13.15 -31.69
C SER A 20 -12.18 14.29 -31.37
N PHE A 21 -11.50 14.82 -32.38
CA PHE A 21 -10.77 16.10 -32.30
C PHE A 21 -11.57 17.28 -32.86
N GLU A 22 -12.72 17.02 -33.48
CA GLU A 22 -13.56 18.07 -34.07
C GLU A 22 -14.12 18.97 -32.98
N ASN A 23 -14.00 20.29 -33.18
CA ASN A 23 -14.46 21.34 -32.26
C ASN A 23 -13.70 21.48 -30.93
N LEU A 24 -12.53 20.84 -30.77
CA LEU A 24 -11.66 21.09 -29.60
C LEU A 24 -11.02 22.47 -29.70
N LYS A 25 -11.25 23.33 -28.70
CA LYS A 25 -10.56 24.62 -28.57
C LYS A 25 -9.19 24.42 -27.93
N ILE A 26 -8.27 25.35 -28.22
CA ILE A 26 -6.95 25.40 -27.56
C ILE A 26 -7.15 25.43 -26.04
N GLY A 27 -6.47 24.51 -25.34
CA GLY A 27 -6.53 24.39 -23.88
C GLY A 27 -7.69 23.55 -23.33
N GLN A 28 -8.58 23.01 -24.18
CA GLN A 28 -9.61 22.07 -23.72
C GLN A 28 -9.04 20.65 -23.51
N PRO A 29 -9.53 19.90 -22.51
CA PRO A 29 -9.14 18.52 -22.31
C PRO A 29 -9.50 17.63 -23.50
N ILE A 30 -8.62 16.70 -23.85
CA ILE A 30 -8.81 15.78 -24.98
C ILE A 30 -9.36 14.45 -24.45
N PRO A 31 -10.60 14.05 -24.78
CA PRO A 31 -11.17 12.80 -24.31
C PRO A 31 -10.36 11.60 -24.78
N LEU A 32 -10.18 10.61 -23.91
CA LEU A 32 -9.49 9.36 -24.26
C LEU A 32 -10.12 8.17 -23.56
N LYS A 33 -10.06 7.05 -24.26
CA LYS A 33 -10.35 5.72 -23.72
C LYS A 33 -9.28 4.76 -24.22
N GLY A 34 -8.85 3.88 -23.35
CA GLY A 34 -7.86 2.88 -23.70
C GLY A 34 -7.93 1.68 -22.78
N LYS A 35 -7.34 0.59 -23.26
CA LYS A 35 -7.13 -0.65 -22.55
C LYS A 35 -5.69 -1.08 -22.73
N VAL A 36 -5.08 -1.50 -21.63
CA VAL A 36 -3.74 -2.06 -21.56
C VAL A 36 -3.85 -3.47 -21.02
N GLU A 37 -3.33 -4.44 -21.76
CA GLU A 37 -3.16 -5.81 -21.29
C GLU A 37 -1.69 -6.18 -21.44
N VAL A 38 -1.10 -6.68 -20.36
CA VAL A 38 0.27 -7.17 -20.32
C VAL A 38 0.23 -8.54 -19.66
N ASN A 39 0.76 -9.57 -20.32
CA ASN A 39 0.82 -10.93 -19.78
C ASN A 39 2.26 -11.42 -19.72
N HIS A 40 2.58 -12.16 -18.65
CA HIS A 40 3.88 -12.81 -18.44
C HIS A 40 5.08 -11.84 -18.41
N PHE A 41 4.86 -10.60 -17.97
CA PHE A 41 5.91 -9.59 -17.91
C PHE A 41 6.86 -9.86 -16.74
N ARG A 42 8.15 -10.00 -17.02
CA ARG A 42 9.16 -10.18 -15.97
C ARG A 42 9.67 -8.84 -15.47
N LEU A 43 9.56 -8.61 -14.16
CA LEU A 43 9.91 -7.34 -13.55
C LEU A 43 11.39 -6.97 -13.73
N GLU A 44 12.27 -7.97 -13.86
CA GLU A 44 13.69 -7.77 -14.17
C GLU A 44 13.92 -6.92 -15.44
N GLN A 45 13.00 -6.97 -16.41
CA GLN A 45 13.10 -6.23 -17.66
C GLN A 45 12.93 -4.72 -17.46
N LEU A 46 12.28 -4.29 -16.37
CA LEU A 46 12.15 -2.87 -16.03
C LEU A 46 13.35 -2.33 -15.27
N ARG A 47 14.31 -3.17 -14.85
CA ARG A 47 15.49 -2.71 -14.13
C ARG A 47 16.22 -1.56 -14.81
N PRO A 48 16.44 -1.54 -16.14
CA PRO A 48 17.12 -0.41 -16.79
C PRO A 48 16.39 0.92 -16.60
N TYR A 49 15.06 0.90 -16.52
CA TYR A 49 14.19 2.07 -16.47
C TYR A 49 13.81 2.48 -15.05
N LEU A 50 13.75 1.51 -14.13
CA LEU A 50 13.27 1.69 -12.76
C LEU A 50 14.35 1.36 -11.72
N LYS A 51 15.62 1.65 -12.02
CA LYS A 51 16.78 1.35 -11.15
C LYS A 51 16.62 1.84 -9.71
N ASN A 52 15.92 2.97 -9.51
CA ASN A 52 15.73 3.60 -8.20
C ASN A 52 14.47 3.13 -7.46
N ILE A 53 13.63 2.33 -8.12
CA ILE A 53 12.33 1.87 -7.59
C ILE A 53 12.38 0.36 -7.36
N LEU A 54 12.93 -0.40 -8.30
CA LEU A 54 12.96 -1.87 -8.22
C LEU A 54 14.08 -2.36 -7.32
N SER A 55 13.72 -3.25 -6.40
CA SER A 55 14.68 -3.97 -5.57
C SER A 55 15.56 -4.91 -6.39
N ALA A 56 16.80 -5.15 -5.93
CA ALA A 56 17.70 -6.15 -6.52
C ALA A 56 17.13 -7.58 -6.48
N ASP A 57 16.15 -7.84 -5.62
CA ASP A 57 15.53 -9.16 -5.39
C ASP A 57 14.24 -9.37 -6.21
N SER A 58 13.91 -8.43 -7.10
CA SER A 58 12.76 -8.46 -8.02
C SER A 58 12.90 -9.44 -9.19
N GLY A 59 14.06 -10.10 -9.35
CA GLY A 59 14.44 -10.82 -10.57
C GLY A 59 13.47 -11.93 -11.00
N ASN A 60 12.89 -12.63 -10.03
CA ASN A 60 12.04 -13.79 -10.28
C ASN A 60 10.54 -13.47 -10.24
N THR A 61 10.15 -12.21 -10.43
CA THR A 61 8.72 -11.84 -10.38
C THR A 61 8.11 -11.71 -11.77
N LYS A 62 7.00 -12.43 -11.97
CA LYS A 62 6.13 -12.35 -13.15
C LYS A 62 4.93 -11.48 -12.80
N LEU A 63 4.52 -10.65 -13.76
CA LEU A 63 3.40 -9.74 -13.65
C LEU A 63 2.44 -9.95 -14.82
N SER A 64 1.14 -9.88 -14.55
CA SER A 64 0.12 -9.72 -15.57
C SER A 64 -0.82 -8.59 -15.16
N LEU A 65 -1.11 -7.68 -16.08
CA LEU A 65 -1.82 -6.43 -15.84
C LEU A 65 -2.95 -6.31 -16.85
N GLU A 66 -4.14 -5.96 -16.39
CA GLU A 66 -5.26 -5.55 -17.23
C GLU A 66 -5.77 -4.21 -16.70
N THR A 67 -5.76 -3.17 -17.54
CA THR A 67 -6.13 -1.81 -17.16
C THR A 67 -7.01 -1.17 -18.20
N ASP A 68 -8.14 -0.63 -17.77
CA ASP A 68 -8.93 0.34 -18.50
C ASP A 68 -8.55 1.75 -18.07
N ILE A 69 -8.36 2.61 -19.06
CA ILE A 69 -8.04 4.03 -18.90
C ILE A 69 -9.16 4.82 -19.58
N SER A 70 -9.69 5.82 -18.90
CA SER A 70 -10.71 6.72 -19.45
C SER A 70 -10.55 8.13 -18.89
N GLY A 71 -11.17 9.11 -19.55
CA GLY A 71 -11.17 10.49 -19.08
C GLY A 71 -10.63 11.42 -20.15
N SER A 72 -9.75 12.35 -19.78
CA SER A 72 -9.21 13.34 -20.70
C SER A 72 -7.76 13.75 -20.40
N LEU A 73 -6.97 13.94 -21.44
CA LEU A 73 -5.64 14.57 -21.34
C LEU A 73 -5.81 16.04 -21.01
N GLY A 74 -5.14 16.52 -19.96
CA GLY A 74 -5.29 17.89 -19.47
C GLY A 74 -6.49 18.11 -18.53
N GLY A 75 -7.30 17.07 -18.28
CA GLY A 75 -8.36 17.04 -17.28
C GLY A 75 -8.17 15.87 -16.32
N SER A 76 -9.28 15.20 -15.95
CA SER A 76 -9.24 14.03 -15.09
C SER A 76 -9.06 12.73 -15.87
N LEU A 77 -8.33 11.79 -15.28
CA LEU A 77 -8.05 10.45 -15.78
C LEU A 77 -8.53 9.42 -14.75
N ARG A 78 -9.33 8.46 -15.19
CA ARG A 78 -9.69 7.28 -14.42
C ARG A 78 -8.89 6.09 -14.91
N VAL A 79 -8.33 5.34 -13.97
CA VAL A 79 -7.58 4.11 -14.23
C VAL A 79 -8.17 3.01 -13.36
N LYS A 80 -8.69 1.96 -13.97
CA LYS A 80 -9.27 0.81 -13.27
C LYS A 80 -8.66 -0.47 -13.83
N GLY A 81 -8.33 -1.43 -12.99
CA GLY A 81 -7.75 -2.66 -13.47
C GLY A 81 -7.41 -3.65 -12.37
N SER A 82 -6.71 -4.70 -12.80
CA SER A 82 -6.16 -5.72 -11.92
C SER A 82 -4.71 -6.02 -12.30
N LEU A 83 -3.89 -6.30 -11.29
CA LEU A 83 -2.50 -6.72 -11.41
C LEU A 83 -2.35 -8.05 -10.69
N LYS A 84 -1.92 -9.09 -11.39
CA LYS A 84 -1.52 -10.37 -10.82
C LYS A 84 -0.01 -10.45 -10.76
N TYR A 85 0.52 -10.90 -9.64
CA TYR A 85 1.95 -11.13 -9.48
C TYR A 85 2.24 -12.56 -9.05
N SER A 86 3.38 -13.08 -9.47
CA SER A 86 3.94 -14.31 -8.91
C SER A 86 5.44 -14.21 -8.75
N LYS A 87 5.94 -14.49 -7.55
CA LYS A 87 7.37 -14.51 -7.22
C LYS A 87 7.77 -15.92 -6.83
N ASP A 88 8.75 -16.47 -7.55
CA ASP A 88 9.35 -17.74 -7.18
C ASP A 88 10.22 -17.52 -5.93
N VAL A 89 9.86 -18.18 -4.83
CA VAL A 89 10.63 -18.18 -3.58
C VAL A 89 11.74 -19.23 -3.69
N MET A 90 12.98 -18.79 -3.61
CA MET A 90 14.15 -19.65 -3.76
C MET A 90 14.67 -20.07 -2.38
N ARG A 91 14.72 -21.38 -2.12
CA ARG A 91 15.44 -21.91 -0.96
C ARG A 91 16.93 -21.97 -1.29
N ASN A 92 17.76 -21.39 -0.42
CA ASN A 92 19.21 -21.54 -0.49
C ASN A 92 19.61 -22.80 0.26
N GLU A 93 19.89 -23.89 -0.47
CA GLU A 93 20.53 -25.07 0.10
C GLU A 93 21.94 -25.16 -0.42
N HIS A 94 22.90 -24.94 0.48
CA HIS A 94 24.36 -25.12 0.48
C HIS A 94 25.22 -24.99 -0.78
N LEU A 95 24.71 -25.00 -2.02
CA LEU A 95 25.35 -24.73 -3.32
C LEU A 95 24.35 -24.67 -4.50
N THR A 96 23.03 -24.84 -4.30
CA THR A 96 22.00 -24.75 -5.36
C THR A 96 20.76 -23.98 -4.91
N LYS A 97 20.21 -23.13 -5.80
CA LYS A 97 18.90 -22.48 -5.60
C LYS A 97 17.82 -23.35 -6.23
N ARG A 98 16.86 -23.82 -5.45
CA ARG A 98 15.65 -24.48 -5.96
C ARG A 98 14.41 -23.64 -5.64
N PRO A 99 13.44 -23.53 -6.57
CA PRO A 99 12.14 -22.95 -6.26
C PRO A 99 11.43 -23.88 -5.27
N ASP A 100 11.08 -23.35 -4.10
CA ASP A 100 10.46 -24.09 -2.98
C ASP A 100 8.95 -23.83 -2.94
N SER A 101 8.54 -22.59 -3.24
CA SER A 101 7.13 -22.18 -3.35
C SER A 101 6.97 -20.99 -4.29
N GLU A 102 5.76 -20.77 -4.81
CA GLU A 102 5.41 -19.59 -5.60
C GLU A 102 4.48 -18.70 -4.79
N ASN A 103 4.95 -17.50 -4.44
CA ASN A 103 4.12 -16.50 -3.77
C ASN A 103 3.31 -15.75 -4.84
N LYS A 104 1.98 -15.89 -4.79
CA LYS A 104 1.05 -15.28 -5.76
C LYS A 104 0.09 -14.36 -5.06
N GLY A 105 -0.23 -13.26 -5.71
CA GLY A 105 -1.32 -12.41 -5.27
C GLY A 105 -1.87 -11.59 -6.43
N ASP A 106 -2.94 -10.87 -6.12
CA ASP A 106 -3.61 -9.97 -7.04
C ASP A 106 -3.91 -8.63 -6.37
N VAL A 107 -3.98 -7.60 -7.19
CA VAL A 107 -4.24 -6.23 -6.79
C VAL A 107 -5.31 -5.66 -7.71
N ASP A 108 -6.49 -5.39 -7.16
CA ASP A 108 -7.53 -4.64 -7.85
C ASP A 108 -7.42 -3.17 -7.51
N TYR A 109 -7.45 -2.30 -8.52
CA TYR A 109 -7.33 -0.86 -8.32
C TYR A 109 -8.34 -0.07 -9.15
N ASN A 110 -8.77 1.05 -8.59
CA ASN A 110 -9.58 2.06 -9.24
C ASN A 110 -9.14 3.43 -8.71
N PHE A 111 -8.42 4.17 -9.55
CA PHE A 111 -7.87 5.48 -9.25
C PHE A 111 -8.49 6.54 -10.15
N GLU A 112 -8.60 7.75 -9.62
CA GLU A 112 -8.94 8.94 -10.38
C GLU A 112 -7.88 10.00 -10.13
N LEU A 113 -7.20 10.42 -11.19
CA LEU A 113 -6.20 11.46 -11.16
C LEU A 113 -6.81 12.72 -11.77
N ASP A 114 -6.65 13.83 -11.08
CA ASP A 114 -6.92 15.17 -11.57
C ASP A 114 -5.64 16.01 -11.45
N LYS A 115 -5.64 17.22 -12.00
CA LYS A 115 -4.53 18.17 -12.02
C LYS A 115 -3.86 18.34 -10.66
N ASN A 116 -4.65 18.34 -9.59
CA ASN A 116 -4.20 18.58 -8.22
C ASN A 116 -4.61 17.50 -7.21
N SER A 117 -5.19 16.38 -7.64
CA SER A 117 -5.56 15.32 -6.70
C SER A 117 -5.42 13.91 -7.27
N ILE A 118 -5.20 12.97 -6.38
CA ILE A 118 -5.23 11.53 -6.65
C ILE A 118 -6.29 10.95 -5.70
N GLU A 119 -7.36 10.39 -6.24
CA GLU A 119 -8.37 9.69 -5.48
C GLU A 119 -8.19 8.17 -5.68
N ILE A 120 -8.06 7.46 -4.56
CA ILE A 120 -8.08 6.01 -4.50
C ILE A 120 -9.50 5.60 -4.17
N LYS A 121 -10.29 5.30 -5.21
CA LYS A 121 -11.69 4.88 -5.03
C LYS A 121 -11.79 3.50 -4.41
N ASN A 122 -10.86 2.63 -4.79
CA ASN A 122 -10.71 1.30 -4.24
C ASN A 122 -9.32 0.77 -4.60
N LEU A 123 -8.60 0.27 -3.61
CA LEU A 123 -7.42 -0.57 -3.78
C LEU A 123 -7.66 -1.82 -2.95
N LYS A 124 -7.58 -3.00 -3.55
CA LYS A 124 -7.65 -4.28 -2.84
C LYS A 124 -6.42 -5.09 -3.21
N ILE A 125 -5.79 -5.69 -2.22
CA ILE A 125 -4.64 -6.57 -2.40
C ILE A 125 -5.02 -7.89 -1.75
N HIS A 126 -5.05 -8.97 -2.54
CA HIS A 126 -5.18 -10.32 -2.03
C HIS A 126 -3.82 -10.99 -2.11
N SER A 127 -3.33 -11.44 -0.96
CA SER A 127 -2.04 -12.11 -0.84
C SER A 127 -2.17 -13.30 0.11
N PRO A 128 -1.22 -14.25 0.11
CA PRO A 128 -1.26 -15.39 1.04
C PRO A 128 -1.17 -14.97 2.51
N GLN A 129 -0.76 -13.72 2.79
CA GLN A 129 -0.54 -13.17 4.12
C GLN A 129 -1.68 -12.33 4.65
N GLY A 130 -2.77 -12.26 3.90
CA GLY A 130 -3.94 -11.48 4.25
C GLY A 130 -4.36 -10.58 3.10
N ASN A 131 -5.58 -10.07 3.28
CA ASN A 131 -6.18 -9.11 2.38
C ASN A 131 -6.03 -7.71 2.96
N PHE A 132 -5.82 -6.77 2.06
CA PHE A 132 -5.78 -5.35 2.36
C PHE A 132 -6.77 -4.66 1.46
N SER A 133 -7.54 -3.73 2.01
CA SER A 133 -8.33 -2.80 1.23
C SER A 133 -8.09 -1.38 1.69
N SER A 134 -8.08 -0.45 0.75
CA SER A 134 -8.02 0.96 1.07
C SER A 134 -8.79 1.84 0.10
N LYS A 135 -9.18 2.98 0.64
CA LYS A 135 -9.67 4.13 -0.09
C LYS A 135 -8.94 5.34 0.41
N GLY A 136 -8.92 6.39 -0.38
CA GLY A 136 -8.28 7.62 0.07
C GLY A 136 -8.25 8.70 -0.97
N ARG A 137 -7.70 9.82 -0.56
CA ARG A 137 -7.56 11.00 -1.38
C ARG A 137 -6.29 11.73 -1.00
N LEU A 138 -5.54 12.15 -2.00
CA LEU A 138 -4.39 13.02 -1.87
C LEU A 138 -4.69 14.28 -2.67
N VAL A 139 -4.58 15.45 -2.06
CA VAL A 139 -4.82 16.76 -2.67
C VAL A 139 -3.57 17.61 -2.51
N GLY A 140 -3.24 18.42 -3.52
CA GLY A 140 -2.08 19.29 -3.42
C GLY A 140 -0.76 18.53 -3.50
N TYR A 141 -0.71 17.35 -4.13
CA TYR A 141 0.50 16.51 -4.20
C TYR A 141 1.71 17.15 -4.89
N LYS A 142 1.50 18.27 -5.59
CA LYS A 142 2.55 19.11 -6.21
C LYS A 142 2.87 20.36 -5.39
N THR A 143 2.23 20.54 -4.24
CA THR A 143 2.41 21.70 -3.35
C THR A 143 3.29 21.31 -2.17
N GLU A 144 3.79 22.31 -1.44
CA GLU A 144 4.61 22.08 -0.24
C GLU A 144 3.80 21.45 0.91
N ASN A 145 2.47 21.64 0.91
CA ASN A 145 1.57 21.18 1.97
C ASN A 145 0.45 20.30 1.37
N PRO A 146 0.76 19.04 0.99
CA PRO A 146 -0.28 18.11 0.54
C PRO A 146 -1.22 17.74 1.68
N GLU A 147 -2.48 17.53 1.36
CA GLU A 147 -3.48 16.96 2.28
C GLU A 147 -3.75 15.52 1.84
N PHE A 148 -3.83 14.59 2.78
CA PHE A 148 -4.23 13.22 2.46
C PHE A 148 -5.20 12.63 3.47
N SER A 149 -6.07 11.75 2.98
CA SER A 149 -6.93 10.92 3.81
C SER A 149 -6.92 9.49 3.30
N PHE A 150 -6.88 8.52 4.20
CA PHE A 150 -6.88 7.11 3.89
C PHE A 150 -7.76 6.36 4.86
N GLU A 151 -8.65 5.55 4.32
CA GLU A 151 -9.34 4.49 5.03
C GLU A 151 -8.65 3.19 4.67
N VAL A 152 -8.32 2.40 5.68
CA VAL A 152 -7.58 1.14 5.53
C VAL A 152 -8.31 0.06 6.31
N GLU A 153 -8.45 -1.11 5.70
CA GLU A 153 -8.88 -2.34 6.33
C GLU A 153 -7.90 -3.44 5.97
N VAL A 154 -7.39 -4.13 6.97
CA VAL A 154 -6.43 -5.22 6.86
C VAL A 154 -6.96 -6.38 7.66
N ASP A 155 -6.94 -7.58 7.08
CA ASP A 155 -7.30 -8.81 7.77
C ASP A 155 -6.19 -9.24 8.77
N ASP A 156 -6.16 -10.52 9.14
CA ASP A 156 -5.05 -11.12 9.88
C ASP A 156 -3.76 -10.99 9.06
N PHE A 157 -2.97 -9.97 9.38
CA PHE A 157 -1.70 -9.67 8.73
C PHE A 157 -0.56 -9.89 9.71
N ASN A 158 0.35 -10.79 9.35
CA ASN A 158 1.58 -10.97 10.10
C ASN A 158 2.67 -10.06 9.54
N ILE A 159 3.01 -9.01 10.30
CA ILE A 159 4.01 -8.03 9.89
C ILE A 159 5.42 -8.64 9.72
N GLU A 160 5.74 -9.67 10.50
CA GLU A 160 7.03 -10.38 10.41
C GLU A 160 7.13 -11.22 9.14
N GLU A 161 6.02 -11.84 8.71
CA GLU A 161 5.99 -12.58 7.46
C GLU A 161 5.88 -11.63 6.26
N SER A 162 5.26 -10.47 6.44
CA SER A 162 4.96 -9.52 5.36
C SER A 162 6.16 -9.08 4.54
N TYR A 163 7.35 -9.08 5.14
CA TYR A 163 8.61 -8.71 4.49
C TYR A 163 8.94 -9.57 3.27
N GLN A 164 8.52 -10.83 3.27
CA GLN A 164 8.84 -11.76 2.19
C GLN A 164 7.76 -11.84 1.11
N ASN A 165 6.48 -11.62 1.47
CA ASN A 165 5.38 -11.94 0.56
C ASN A 165 4.36 -10.82 0.30
N PHE A 166 4.39 -9.71 1.03
CA PHE A 166 3.68 -8.50 0.64
C PHE A 166 4.44 -7.84 -0.53
N PRO A 167 3.75 -7.23 -1.51
CA PRO A 167 4.41 -6.72 -2.70
C PRO A 167 5.19 -5.40 -2.47
N PHE A 168 6.01 -5.33 -1.40
CA PHE A 168 7.00 -4.28 -1.14
C PHE A 168 7.99 -4.07 -2.29
N MET A 169 8.07 -5.04 -3.20
CA MET A 169 8.77 -4.92 -4.48
C MET A 169 8.33 -3.73 -5.34
N PHE A 170 7.12 -3.19 -5.15
CA PHE A 170 6.65 -1.98 -5.83
C PHE A 170 6.98 -0.68 -5.10
N PHE A 171 7.53 -0.76 -3.88
CA PHE A 171 7.91 0.40 -3.10
C PHE A 171 9.39 0.74 -3.34
N PRO A 172 9.75 2.04 -3.48
CA PRO A 172 11.13 2.46 -3.57
C PRO A 172 11.97 1.93 -2.39
N GLU A 173 13.23 1.58 -2.68
CA GLU A 173 14.12 0.97 -1.68
C GLU A 173 14.29 1.85 -0.43
N ALA A 174 14.41 3.18 -0.61
CA ALA A 174 14.54 4.11 0.51
C ALA A 174 13.32 4.07 1.45
N SER A 175 12.11 4.01 0.89
CA SER A 175 10.88 3.90 1.65
C SER A 175 10.79 2.56 2.38
N ARG A 176 11.18 1.46 1.70
CA ARG A 176 11.25 0.13 2.32
C ARG A 176 12.21 0.11 3.50
N LYS A 177 13.42 0.67 3.36
CA LYS A 177 14.41 0.74 4.45
C LYS A 177 13.88 1.54 5.64
N LYS A 178 13.30 2.73 5.41
CA LYS A 178 12.71 3.53 6.50
C LYS A 178 11.57 2.81 7.20
N PHE A 179 10.71 2.12 6.44
CA PHE A 179 9.63 1.33 7.02
C PHE A 179 10.17 0.16 7.85
N GLN A 180 11.19 -0.54 7.36
CA GLN A 180 11.89 -1.59 8.10
C GLN A 180 12.51 -1.06 9.40
N GLU A 181 13.21 0.07 9.33
CA GLU A 181 13.80 0.70 10.51
C GLU A 181 12.74 1.12 11.53
N PHE A 182 11.61 1.69 11.07
CA PHE A 182 10.49 2.04 11.92
C PHE A 182 9.94 0.82 12.65
N LEU A 183 9.69 -0.28 11.93
CA LEU A 183 9.12 -1.50 12.52
C LEU A 183 10.07 -2.20 13.49
N VAL A 184 11.37 -2.26 13.18
CA VAL A 184 12.38 -2.84 14.07
C VAL A 184 12.54 -2.00 15.34
N ARG A 185 12.43 -0.66 15.22
CA ARG A 185 12.50 0.25 16.37
C ARG A 185 11.22 0.26 17.19
N SER A 186 10.07 0.04 16.56
CA SER A 186 8.80 -0.02 17.27
C SER A 186 8.72 -1.34 18.03
N SER A 187 8.89 -1.31 19.34
CA SER A 187 8.53 -2.42 20.24
C SER A 187 7.02 -2.64 20.31
N LEU A 188 6.28 -2.24 19.27
CA LEU A 188 4.84 -2.31 19.17
C LEU A 188 4.46 -3.75 18.79
N PRO A 189 3.71 -4.46 19.62
CA PRO A 189 3.28 -5.80 19.28
C PRO A 189 2.37 -5.78 18.04
N PRO A 190 2.36 -6.87 17.25
CA PRO A 190 1.66 -6.89 15.98
C PRO A 190 0.14 -6.78 16.19
N LEU A 191 -0.45 -5.71 15.69
CA LEU A 191 -1.89 -5.56 15.57
C LEU A 191 -2.41 -6.39 14.40
N LYS A 192 -3.51 -7.11 14.61
CA LYS A 192 -4.23 -7.90 13.60
C LYS A 192 -5.59 -7.26 13.30
N LYS A 193 -6.19 -7.58 12.15
CA LYS A 193 -7.56 -7.14 11.78
C LYS A 193 -7.79 -5.64 11.96
N VAL A 194 -6.83 -4.87 11.46
CA VAL A 194 -6.75 -3.42 11.64
C VAL A 194 -7.69 -2.75 10.65
N SER A 195 -8.67 -2.00 11.14
CA SER A 195 -9.46 -1.09 10.32
C SER A 195 -9.46 0.30 10.92
N GLY A 196 -9.25 1.31 10.10
CA GLY A 196 -9.21 2.69 10.56
C GLY A 196 -9.05 3.72 9.46
N PHE A 197 -8.93 4.95 9.91
CA PHE A 197 -8.83 6.15 9.11
C PHE A 197 -7.62 6.97 9.55
N LEU A 198 -6.92 7.53 8.58
CA LEU A 198 -5.80 8.46 8.78
C LEU A 198 -6.07 9.68 7.90
N GLU A 199 -5.99 10.86 8.48
CA GLU A 199 -6.00 12.14 7.76
C GLU A 199 -4.76 12.94 8.12
N TYR A 200 -4.23 13.68 7.16
CA TYR A 200 -3.15 14.64 7.34
C TYR A 200 -3.51 15.93 6.62
N LYS A 201 -3.42 17.03 7.38
CA LYS A 201 -3.75 18.36 6.91
C LYS A 201 -2.94 19.39 7.67
N ASN A 202 -2.27 20.28 6.93
CA ASN A 202 -1.54 21.43 7.49
C ASN A 202 -0.48 21.06 8.56
N GLY A 203 0.19 19.91 8.41
CA GLY A 203 1.23 19.47 9.36
C GLY A 203 0.71 18.60 10.52
N ASP A 204 -0.60 18.56 10.71
CA ASP A 204 -1.27 17.78 11.74
C ASP A 204 -1.92 16.54 11.13
N GLY A 205 -2.00 15.48 11.91
CA GLY A 205 -2.69 14.26 11.54
C GLY A 205 -3.79 13.91 12.51
N PHE A 206 -4.81 13.25 11.98
CA PHE A 206 -5.86 12.61 12.75
C PHE A 206 -5.83 11.12 12.45
N ILE A 207 -5.90 10.30 13.49
CA ILE A 207 -5.94 8.84 13.39
C ILE A 207 -7.18 8.38 14.11
N GLU A 208 -7.93 7.49 13.47
CA GLU A 208 -9.01 6.73 14.08
C GLU A 208 -8.80 5.24 13.79
N LEU A 209 -8.52 4.46 14.82
CA LEU A 209 -8.57 3.00 14.76
C LEU A 209 -9.96 2.55 15.17
N THR A 210 -10.78 2.20 14.18
CA THR A 210 -12.13 1.68 14.41
C THR A 210 -12.08 0.32 15.09
N ARG A 211 -11.13 -0.54 14.68
CA ARG A 211 -10.95 -1.90 15.21
C ARG A 211 -9.53 -2.40 14.98
N ALA A 212 -9.02 -3.17 15.92
CA ALA A 212 -7.84 -4.02 15.80
C ALA A 212 -7.88 -5.13 16.86
N ASP A 213 -7.12 -6.20 16.65
CA ASP A 213 -6.89 -7.24 17.63
C ASP A 213 -5.42 -7.20 18.06
N PHE A 214 -5.19 -7.08 19.36
CA PHE A 214 -3.88 -7.10 19.98
C PHE A 214 -3.76 -8.37 20.82
N GLU A 215 -3.01 -9.38 20.35
CA GLU A 215 -2.83 -10.65 21.08
C GLU A 215 -4.16 -11.31 21.54
N GLY A 216 -5.22 -11.17 20.74
CA GLY A 216 -6.56 -11.69 21.05
C GLY A 216 -7.45 -10.72 21.84
N PHE A 217 -6.94 -9.53 22.17
CA PHE A 217 -7.68 -8.44 22.81
C PHE A 217 -8.25 -7.47 21.76
N PRO A 218 -9.58 -7.31 21.66
CA PRO A 218 -10.18 -6.38 20.71
C PRO A 218 -9.98 -4.93 21.19
N LEU A 219 -9.31 -4.15 20.36
CA LEU A 219 -9.17 -2.70 20.47
C LEU A 219 -10.15 -2.05 19.50
N ALA A 220 -10.93 -1.08 19.97
CA ALA A 220 -11.88 -0.36 19.14
C ALA A 220 -11.96 1.11 19.53
N ASN A 221 -12.37 1.94 18.57
CA ASN A 221 -12.61 3.38 18.71
C ASN A 221 -11.46 4.15 19.39
N ILE A 222 -10.21 3.84 19.00
CA ILE A 222 -9.07 4.68 19.38
C ILE A 222 -9.06 5.86 18.42
N LYS A 223 -9.06 7.08 18.93
CA LYS A 223 -8.96 8.30 18.13
C LYS A 223 -7.81 9.12 18.65
N GLY A 224 -7.20 9.92 17.79
CA GLY A 224 -6.15 10.81 18.25
C GLY A 224 -5.69 11.78 17.20
N THR A 225 -4.93 12.76 17.66
CA THR A 225 -4.27 13.72 16.80
C THR A 225 -2.77 13.63 16.99
N VAL A 226 -2.03 13.73 15.90
CA VAL A 226 -0.57 13.84 15.94
C VAL A 226 -0.22 15.20 15.37
N LYS A 227 0.26 16.10 16.23
CA LYS A 227 0.69 17.43 15.80
C LYS A 227 2.10 17.38 15.23
N ASN A 228 2.37 18.20 14.22
CA ASN A 228 3.69 18.37 13.63
C ASN A 228 4.37 17.02 13.24
N ILE A 229 3.64 16.20 12.48
CA ILE A 229 4.08 14.83 12.11
C ILE A 229 5.49 14.81 11.50
N MET A 230 5.80 15.81 10.67
CA MET A 230 7.05 15.87 9.90
C MET A 230 8.24 16.45 10.67
N GLY A 231 8.00 17.06 11.84
CA GLY A 231 9.03 17.71 12.67
C GLY A 231 9.25 16.95 13.97
N LYS A 232 8.60 17.43 15.04
CA LYS A 232 8.60 16.79 16.35
C LYS A 232 7.17 16.31 16.63
N PRO A 233 6.82 15.07 16.26
CA PRO A 233 5.46 14.58 16.39
C PRO A 233 5.05 14.54 17.86
N LEU A 234 3.88 15.11 18.17
CA LEU A 234 3.26 15.03 19.49
C LEU A 234 1.90 14.36 19.34
N ALA A 235 1.77 13.15 19.86
CA ALA A 235 0.54 12.35 19.78
C ALA A 235 -0.33 12.56 21.03
N ASP A 236 -1.59 12.89 20.79
CA ASP A 236 -2.65 12.92 21.80
C ASP A 236 -3.72 11.90 21.40
N LEU A 237 -3.83 10.81 22.16
CA LEU A 237 -4.66 9.66 21.85
C LEU A 237 -5.72 9.44 22.94
N ALA A 238 -6.96 9.22 22.52
CA ALA A 238 -8.08 8.86 23.36
C ALA A 238 -8.62 7.48 22.95
N ILE A 239 -8.86 6.61 23.92
CA ILE A 239 -9.42 5.27 23.71
C ILE A 239 -10.80 5.23 24.36
N LYS A 240 -11.82 4.83 23.59
CA LYS A 240 -13.14 4.53 24.13
C LYS A 240 -13.52 3.08 23.84
N SER A 241 -13.34 2.22 24.82
CA SER A 241 -13.62 0.80 24.66
C SER A 241 -14.57 0.29 25.75
N GLU A 242 -15.58 -0.47 25.35
CA GLU A 242 -16.44 -1.24 26.26
C GLU A 242 -15.81 -2.62 26.39
N LEU A 243 -15.15 -2.88 27.53
CA LEU A 243 -14.36 -4.08 27.75
C LEU A 243 -14.81 -4.80 29.01
N ASP A 244 -14.73 -6.13 28.96
CA ASP A 244 -14.79 -6.94 30.15
C ASP A 244 -13.63 -6.60 31.10
N LEU A 245 -13.94 -6.40 32.38
CA LEU A 245 -12.95 -6.00 33.39
C LEU A 245 -11.87 -7.06 33.61
N GLY A 246 -12.18 -8.34 33.38
CA GLY A 246 -11.20 -9.43 33.45
C GLY A 246 -10.17 -9.34 32.32
N GLN A 247 -10.63 -9.06 31.10
CA GLN A 247 -9.77 -8.86 29.94
C GLN A 247 -8.90 -7.60 30.09
N LEU A 248 -9.49 -6.49 30.56
CA LEU A 248 -8.74 -5.25 30.82
C LEU A 248 -7.65 -5.44 31.87
N ASN A 249 -7.93 -6.16 32.96
CA ASN A 249 -6.93 -6.45 34.01
C ASN A 249 -5.76 -7.29 33.47
N HIS A 250 -6.05 -8.29 32.61
CA HIS A 250 -5.00 -9.09 31.98
C HIS A 250 -4.12 -8.24 31.05
N PHE A 251 -4.75 -7.41 30.21
CA PHE A 251 -4.06 -6.48 29.31
C PHE A 251 -3.19 -5.48 30.08
N LEU A 252 -3.74 -4.78 31.08
CA LEU A 252 -2.99 -3.81 31.89
C LEU A 252 -1.83 -4.47 32.62
N LYS A 253 -2.03 -5.66 33.20
CA LYS A 253 -0.94 -6.40 33.85
C LYS A 253 0.18 -6.71 32.87
N LYS A 254 -0.12 -7.12 31.64
CA LYS A 254 0.89 -7.47 30.62
C LYS A 254 1.59 -6.24 30.04
N SER A 255 0.85 -5.17 29.78
CA SER A 255 1.38 -3.91 29.22
C SER A 255 2.19 -3.10 30.23
N ILE A 256 1.87 -3.22 31.53
CA ILE A 256 2.57 -2.51 32.63
C ILE A 256 3.63 -3.40 33.30
N SER A 257 3.58 -4.74 33.15
CA SER A 257 4.62 -5.63 33.65
C SER A 257 5.93 -5.47 32.87
N GLY A 258 6.72 -4.48 33.26
CA GLY A 258 8.02 -4.17 32.67
C GLY A 258 8.43 -2.70 32.77
N GLN A 259 7.52 -1.77 33.08
CA GLN A 259 7.83 -0.35 33.22
C GLN A 259 7.34 0.17 34.58
N SER A 260 8.23 0.80 35.35
CA SER A 260 7.82 1.53 36.55
C SER A 260 6.91 2.68 36.14
N PHE A 261 5.90 2.97 36.96
CA PHE A 261 4.95 4.07 36.75
C PHE A 261 5.63 5.46 36.59
N GLU A 262 6.90 5.61 36.98
CA GLU A 262 7.67 6.84 36.80
C GLU A 262 7.97 7.16 35.33
N ASN A 263 8.06 6.17 34.43
CA ASN A 263 8.47 6.41 33.03
C ASN A 263 7.30 6.69 32.07
N ILE A 264 6.07 6.82 32.57
CA ILE A 264 4.87 7.03 31.73
C ILE A 264 4.50 8.53 31.63
N LEU A 265 5.10 9.39 32.47
CA LEU A 265 4.76 10.81 32.57
C LEU A 265 5.91 11.79 32.25
N ASP A 266 7.07 11.29 31.81
CA ASP A 266 8.21 12.08 31.30
C ASP A 266 8.36 11.94 29.79
#